data_AF-A0A3D4PGQ8-F1
#
_entry.id   AF-A0A3D4PGQ8-F1
#
_cell.length_a   1.000
_cell.length_b   1.000
_cell.length_c   1.000
_cell.angle_alpha   90.00
_cell.angle_beta   90.00
_cell.angle_gamma   90.00
#
_symmetry.space_group_name_H-M   'P 1'
#
loop_
_entity.id
_entity.type
_entity.pdbx_description
1 polymer ?
#
loop_
_entity_poly.entity_id
_entity_poly.type
_entity_poly.pdbx_seq_one_letter_code
_entity_poly.pdbx_strand_id
1 'polypeptide(L)'
;GVGNIATFSLPGGTAAILSPWRIAISLLESAMGAEAASEIGHQIFSDACVENILQITGRQHLSPLTSSMGRLFDGITALITRRTESSYEGQFPMILEALAQICDSVQTPYRFEVSTVDHRIQLEWKIAIRQIVHDLNAGTAPAVIACRFHRGLVQGIRKMCRYFPDYPIVLSGGCFQNRILLETLRRELEQDHRNVFCPVSIPLNDAGLAAGQLAIAVARLTRNVEHNSVGVV
;
A
#
# COMPACT_ATOMS: atom_id res chain seq x y z
N GLY A 1 -7.47 0.32 14.85
CA GLY A 1 -6.59 -0.53 14.03
C GLY A 1 -5.29 -0.76 14.79
N VAL A 2 -4.73 -1.96 14.70
CA VAL A 2 -3.51 -2.38 15.44
C VAL A 2 -2.21 -1.98 14.73
N GLY A 3 -2.30 -1.63 13.44
CA GLY A 3 -1.19 -1.13 12.64
C GLY A 3 -1.66 -0.58 11.30
N ASN A 4 -0.76 0.08 10.59
CA ASN A 4 -0.97 0.65 9.27
C ASN A 4 0.36 0.81 8.51
N ILE A 5 0.28 1.27 7.26
CA ILE A 5 1.45 1.77 6.55
C ILE A 5 1.76 3.16 7.09
N ALA A 6 3.04 3.51 7.14
CA ALA A 6 3.49 4.86 7.46
C ALA A 6 2.75 5.90 6.61
N THR A 7 2.22 6.92 7.26
CA THR A 7 1.38 7.90 6.59
C THR A 7 2.19 8.80 5.65
N PHE A 8 1.54 9.26 4.60
CA PHE A 8 2.08 10.25 3.65
C PHE A 8 0.97 11.20 3.19
N SER A 9 1.36 12.35 2.67
CA SER A 9 0.44 13.36 2.15
C SER A 9 -0.17 12.94 0.81
N LEU A 10 -1.43 13.30 0.56
CA LEU A 10 -2.03 13.34 -0.79
C LEU A 10 -2.15 14.80 -1.27
N PRO A 11 -1.13 15.36 -1.97
CA PRO A 11 -1.22 16.71 -2.49
C PRO A 11 -2.39 16.90 -3.46
N GLY A 12 -3.35 17.75 -3.10
CA GLY A 12 -4.58 17.98 -3.85
C GLY A 12 -5.71 16.99 -3.54
N GLY A 13 -5.57 16.17 -2.49
CA GLY A 13 -6.60 15.22 -2.05
C GLY A 13 -6.97 14.23 -3.15
N THR A 14 -8.26 14.15 -3.49
CA THR A 14 -8.78 13.21 -4.50
C THR A 14 -8.21 13.47 -5.90
N ALA A 15 -7.77 14.69 -6.22
CA ALA A 15 -7.12 14.98 -7.50
C ALA A 15 -5.82 14.16 -7.68
N ALA A 16 -5.14 13.78 -6.59
CA ALA A 16 -3.93 12.96 -6.68
C ALA A 16 -4.20 11.53 -7.17
N ILE A 17 -5.45 11.05 -7.13
CA ILE A 17 -5.84 9.73 -7.66
C ILE A 17 -5.76 9.71 -9.19
N LEU A 18 -6.18 10.80 -9.85
CA LEU A 18 -6.10 10.95 -11.31
C LEU A 18 -4.77 11.55 -11.76
N SER A 19 -3.99 12.12 -10.85
CA SER A 19 -2.63 12.60 -11.08
C SER A 19 -1.60 11.94 -10.13
N PRO A 20 -1.33 10.62 -10.26
CA PRO A 20 -0.44 9.87 -9.34
C PRO A 20 0.98 10.43 -9.17
N TRP A 21 1.50 11.20 -10.12
CA TRP A 21 2.80 11.87 -9.96
C TRP A 21 2.85 12.80 -8.73
N ARG A 22 1.70 13.37 -8.34
CA ARG A 22 1.60 14.18 -7.12
C ARG A 22 1.90 13.36 -5.87
N ILE A 23 1.44 12.10 -5.86
CA ILE A 23 1.73 11.14 -4.80
C ILE A 23 3.22 10.77 -4.84
N ALA A 24 3.77 10.53 -6.03
CA ALA A 24 5.20 10.27 -6.19
C ALA A 24 6.08 11.38 -5.59
N ILE A 25 5.77 12.65 -5.86
CA ILE A 25 6.48 13.80 -5.27
C ILE A 25 6.37 13.79 -3.73
N SER A 26 5.18 13.51 -3.18
CA SER A 26 5.03 13.40 -1.72
C SER A 26 5.86 12.25 -1.13
N LEU A 27 5.93 11.10 -1.80
CA LEU A 27 6.75 9.97 -1.35
C LEU A 27 8.25 10.31 -1.40
N LEU A 28 8.70 10.98 -2.48
CA LEU A 28 10.07 11.44 -2.61
C LEU A 28 10.44 12.44 -1.53
N GLU A 29 9.60 13.45 -1.27
CA GLU A 29 9.82 14.47 -0.25
C GLU A 29 9.95 13.83 1.13
N SER A 30 9.00 12.97 1.49
CA SER A 30 8.97 12.35 2.81
C SER A 30 10.07 11.31 3.02
N ALA A 31 10.60 10.72 1.94
CA ALA A 31 11.76 9.84 1.99
C ALA A 31 13.07 10.62 1.99
N MET A 32 13.27 11.59 1.10
CA MET A 32 14.60 12.13 0.75
C MET A 32 14.76 13.63 1.04
N GLY A 33 13.70 14.33 1.46
CA GLY A 33 13.68 15.77 1.66
C GLY A 33 13.26 16.53 0.40
N ALA A 34 12.81 17.78 0.58
CA ALA A 34 12.24 18.59 -0.49
C ALA A 34 13.21 18.91 -1.63
N GLU A 35 14.50 19.14 -1.34
CA GLU A 35 15.51 19.46 -2.35
C GLU A 35 15.73 18.28 -3.31
N ALA A 36 16.03 17.09 -2.77
CA ALA A 36 16.19 15.88 -3.56
C ALA A 36 14.90 15.51 -4.31
N ALA A 37 13.73 15.68 -3.67
CA ALA A 37 12.45 15.44 -4.31
C ALA A 37 12.18 16.38 -5.49
N SER A 38 12.62 17.64 -5.40
CA SER A 38 12.54 18.60 -6.50
C SER A 38 13.40 18.16 -7.68
N GLU A 39 14.68 17.87 -7.43
CA GLU A 39 15.63 17.45 -8.46
C GLU A 39 15.15 16.17 -9.19
N ILE A 40 14.81 15.13 -8.43
CA ILE A 40 14.31 13.86 -8.98
C ILE A 40 12.96 14.08 -9.69
N GLY A 41 12.10 14.92 -9.11
CA GLY A 41 10.80 15.26 -9.68
C GLY A 41 10.92 15.86 -11.08
N HIS A 42 11.83 16.82 -11.28
CA HIS A 42 12.09 17.43 -12.58
C HIS A 42 12.70 16.46 -13.60
N GLN A 43 13.56 15.56 -13.13
CA GLN A 43 14.16 14.53 -13.99
C GLN A 43 13.11 13.52 -14.51
N ILE A 44 12.12 13.17 -13.68
CA ILE A 44 11.11 12.15 -14.01
C ILE A 44 9.88 12.77 -14.69
N PHE A 45 9.44 13.95 -14.24
CA PHE A 45 8.19 14.59 -14.64
C PHE A 45 8.45 16.00 -15.20
N SER A 46 9.24 16.10 -16.28
CA SER A 46 9.76 17.37 -16.83
C SER A 46 8.72 18.44 -17.11
N ASP A 47 7.49 18.04 -17.45
CA ASP A 47 6.41 18.95 -17.84
C ASP A 47 5.49 19.31 -16.66
N ALA A 48 5.78 18.78 -15.47
CA ALA A 48 4.94 18.95 -14.29
C ALA A 48 5.44 20.09 -13.39
N CYS A 49 4.51 20.82 -12.77
CA CYS A 49 4.84 21.85 -11.78
C CYS A 49 5.21 21.24 -10.42
N VAL A 50 6.39 20.64 -10.32
CA VAL A 50 6.91 19.94 -9.12
C VAL A 50 6.90 20.86 -7.90
N GLU A 51 7.34 22.11 -8.04
CA GLU A 51 7.38 23.12 -6.99
C GLU A 51 6.00 23.36 -6.37
N ASN A 52 4.97 23.46 -7.20
CA ASN A 52 3.61 23.70 -6.72
C ASN A 52 3.13 22.56 -5.82
N ILE A 53 3.52 21.32 -6.14
CA ILE A 53 3.18 20.15 -5.33
C ILE A 53 4.00 20.12 -4.04
N LEU A 54 5.30 20.39 -4.10
CA LEU A 54 6.14 20.47 -2.90
C LEU A 54 5.65 21.56 -1.93
N GLN A 55 5.20 22.72 -2.45
CA GLN A 55 4.69 23.82 -1.64
C GLN A 55 3.42 23.47 -0.85
N ILE A 56 2.55 22.62 -1.41
CA ILE A 56 1.31 22.19 -0.74
C ILE A 56 1.50 20.92 0.10
N THR A 57 2.58 20.16 -0.12
CA THR A 57 2.91 18.96 0.67
C THR A 57 3.06 19.34 2.14
N GLY A 58 2.54 18.53 3.06
CA GLY A 58 2.51 18.82 4.50
C GLY A 58 1.44 19.83 4.97
N ARG A 59 0.78 20.57 4.06
CA ARG A 59 -0.36 21.44 4.42
C ARG A 59 -1.64 20.61 4.52
N GLN A 60 -2.02 20.16 5.72
CA GLN A 60 -3.12 19.18 5.92
C GLN A 60 -4.44 19.51 5.20
N HIS A 61 -4.81 20.78 5.06
CA HIS A 61 -6.03 21.20 4.36
C HIS A 61 -5.99 21.03 2.83
N LEU A 62 -4.79 21.01 2.23
CA LEU A 62 -4.57 20.75 0.79
C LEU A 62 -4.02 19.35 0.53
N SER A 63 -3.41 18.76 1.56
CA SER A 63 -2.63 17.53 1.49
C SER A 63 -3.00 16.62 2.66
N PRO A 64 -4.23 16.08 2.69
CA PRO A 64 -4.66 15.17 3.74
C PRO A 64 -3.71 13.98 3.85
N LEU A 65 -3.49 13.50 5.06
CA LEU A 65 -2.67 12.31 5.29
C LEU A 65 -3.45 11.04 4.91
N THR A 66 -2.76 10.07 4.34
CA THR A 66 -3.28 8.73 4.06
C THR A 66 -2.35 7.65 4.59
N SER A 67 -2.89 6.45 4.75
CA SER A 67 -2.12 5.19 4.89
C SER A 67 -2.57 4.16 3.85
N SER A 68 -3.14 4.63 2.73
CA SER A 68 -3.69 3.75 1.69
C SER A 68 -2.60 3.03 0.91
N MET A 69 -2.68 1.69 0.89
CA MET A 69 -1.83 0.86 0.05
C MET A 69 -2.02 1.18 -1.43
N GLY A 70 -3.26 1.39 -1.89
CA GLY A 70 -3.53 1.73 -3.29
C GLY A 70 -2.83 3.01 -3.72
N ARG A 71 -2.86 4.05 -2.87
CA ARG A 71 -2.15 5.31 -3.13
C ARG A 71 -0.63 5.14 -3.12
N LEU A 72 -0.08 4.26 -2.28
CA LEU A 72 1.34 3.93 -2.32
C LEU A 72 1.73 3.27 -3.65
N PHE A 73 0.91 2.32 -4.14
CA PHE A 73 1.09 1.72 -5.46
C PHE A 73 1.00 2.77 -6.57
N ASP A 74 0.03 3.68 -6.52
CA ASP A 74 -0.12 4.77 -7.49
C ASP A 74 1.19 5.60 -7.60
N GLY A 75 1.71 6.09 -6.47
CA GLY A 75 2.93 6.89 -6.46
C GLY A 75 4.17 6.13 -6.93
N ILE A 76 4.33 4.87 -6.53
CA ILE A 76 5.46 4.03 -6.96
C ILE A 76 5.39 3.73 -8.46
N THR A 77 4.20 3.43 -8.97
CA THR A 77 4.01 3.20 -10.40
C THR A 77 4.35 4.45 -11.20
N ALA A 78 3.92 5.63 -10.73
CA ALA A 78 4.24 6.90 -11.37
C ALA A 78 5.75 7.14 -11.47
N LEU A 79 6.53 6.84 -10.41
CA LEU A 79 8.00 6.91 -10.44
C LEU A 79 8.59 5.95 -11.48
N ILE A 80 8.11 4.70 -11.50
CA ILE A 80 8.65 3.64 -12.35
C ILE A 80 8.36 3.89 -13.83
N THR A 81 7.12 4.28 -14.15
CA THR A 81 6.65 4.43 -15.53
C THR A 81 6.77 5.85 -16.04
N ARG A 82 7.13 6.81 -15.17
CA ARG A 82 7.16 8.25 -15.46
C ARG A 82 5.82 8.81 -15.94
N ARG A 83 4.72 8.13 -15.62
CA ARG A 83 3.37 8.53 -16.05
C ARG A 83 2.78 9.48 -15.02
N THR A 84 2.12 10.52 -15.52
CA THR A 84 1.51 11.56 -14.69
C THR A 84 0.02 11.31 -14.48
N GLU A 85 -0.70 10.81 -15.48
CA GLU A 85 -2.15 10.75 -15.46
C GLU A 85 -2.68 9.32 -15.37
N SER A 86 -3.74 9.16 -14.58
CA SER A 86 -4.54 7.94 -14.51
C SER A 86 -5.93 8.19 -15.10
N SER A 87 -6.41 7.28 -15.93
CA SER A 87 -7.74 7.36 -16.55
C SER A 87 -8.87 6.96 -15.59
N TYR A 88 -8.57 6.16 -14.57
CA TYR A 88 -9.54 5.70 -13.57
C TYR A 88 -8.82 5.22 -12.29
N GLU A 89 -9.57 5.04 -11.20
CA GLU A 89 -9.02 4.53 -9.95
C GLU A 89 -8.59 3.06 -10.08
N GLY A 90 -7.34 2.76 -9.71
CA GLY A 90 -6.78 1.40 -9.76
C GLY A 90 -5.95 1.08 -11.00
N GLN A 91 -5.90 1.97 -12.02
CA GLN A 91 -5.10 1.74 -13.23
C GLN A 91 -3.61 1.54 -12.93
N PHE A 92 -3.02 2.39 -12.07
CA PHE A 92 -1.59 2.35 -11.78
C PHE A 92 -1.19 1.07 -11.02
N PRO A 93 -1.91 0.65 -9.96
CA PRO A 93 -1.68 -0.64 -9.32
C PRO A 93 -1.71 -1.83 -10.29
N MET A 94 -2.64 -1.83 -11.26
CA MET A 94 -2.69 -2.87 -12.31
C MET A 94 -1.49 -2.81 -13.26
N ILE A 95 -1.02 -1.62 -13.63
CA ILE A 95 0.20 -1.45 -14.43
C ILE A 95 1.41 -2.02 -13.66
N LEU A 96 1.53 -1.73 -12.37
CA LEU A 96 2.64 -2.21 -11.55
C LEU A 96 2.63 -3.74 -11.43
N GLU A 97 1.45 -4.34 -11.28
CA GLU A 97 1.29 -5.79 -11.28
C GLU A 97 1.73 -6.39 -12.61
N ALA A 98 1.28 -5.83 -13.73
CA ALA A 98 1.65 -6.30 -15.07
C ALA A 98 3.17 -6.20 -15.31
N LEU A 99 3.82 -5.14 -14.83
CA LEU A 99 5.28 -5.00 -14.88
C LEU A 99 5.99 -6.05 -14.04
N ALA A 100 5.50 -6.34 -12.84
CA ALA A 100 6.11 -7.36 -11.99
C ALA A 100 5.91 -8.79 -12.55
N GLN A 101 4.81 -9.04 -13.26
CA GLN A 101 4.46 -10.34 -13.84
C GLN A 101 5.44 -10.80 -14.93
N ILE A 102 6.07 -9.87 -15.65
CA ILE A 102 7.04 -10.16 -16.72
C ILE A 102 8.50 -10.20 -16.22
N CYS A 103 8.72 -10.19 -14.90
CA CYS A 103 10.05 -10.31 -14.33
C CYS A 103 10.46 -11.79 -14.21
N ASP A 104 11.35 -12.24 -15.10
CA ASP A 104 11.70 -13.67 -15.24
C ASP A 104 12.72 -14.20 -14.21
N SER A 105 13.13 -13.39 -13.23
CA SER A 105 14.23 -13.75 -12.32
C SER A 105 13.89 -13.50 -10.85
N VAL A 106 14.52 -14.28 -9.97
CA VAL A 106 14.44 -14.07 -8.53
C VAL A 106 15.14 -12.76 -8.19
N GLN A 107 14.39 -11.83 -7.61
CA GLN A 107 14.89 -10.50 -7.26
C GLN A 107 15.06 -10.33 -5.75
N THR A 108 16.11 -9.59 -5.38
CA THR A 108 16.34 -9.15 -4.00
C THR A 108 15.26 -8.14 -3.60
N PRO A 109 14.46 -8.40 -2.55
CA PRO A 109 13.35 -7.52 -2.18
C PRO A 109 13.84 -6.15 -1.69
N TYR A 110 13.04 -5.10 -1.93
CA TYR A 110 13.24 -3.83 -1.23
C TYR A 110 12.95 -3.96 0.27
N ARG A 111 13.63 -3.14 1.07
CA ARG A 111 13.49 -3.17 2.53
C ARG A 111 12.30 -2.32 2.95
N PHE A 112 11.31 -3.01 3.50
CA PHE A 112 10.30 -2.42 4.36
C PHE A 112 10.65 -2.71 5.82
N GLU A 113 10.67 -1.66 6.62
CA GLU A 113 10.86 -1.77 8.06
C GLU A 113 9.53 -1.82 8.78
N VAL A 114 9.55 -2.39 9.97
CA VAL A 114 8.39 -2.42 10.85
C VAL A 114 8.81 -1.77 12.14
N SER A 115 8.11 -0.72 12.53
CA SER A 115 8.34 0.03 13.76
C SER A 115 7.05 0.08 14.59
N THR A 116 7.14 0.59 15.81
CA THR A 116 5.97 0.90 16.64
C THR A 116 5.96 2.39 16.92
N VAL A 117 4.87 3.05 16.53
CA VAL A 117 4.63 4.50 16.70
C VAL A 117 3.27 4.67 17.35
N ASP A 118 3.20 5.40 18.46
CA ASP A 118 1.95 5.63 19.21
C ASP A 118 1.14 4.35 19.48
N HIS A 119 1.82 3.29 19.94
CA HIS A 119 1.26 1.97 20.20
C HIS A 119 0.64 1.26 18.97
N ARG A 120 0.96 1.72 17.76
CA ARG A 120 0.55 1.09 16.49
C ARG A 120 1.77 0.58 15.73
N ILE A 121 1.60 -0.58 15.11
CA ILE A 121 2.65 -1.13 14.24
C ILE A 121 2.61 -0.40 12.91
N GLN A 122 3.76 0.07 12.45
CA GLN A 122 3.88 0.88 11.25
C GLN A 122 4.79 0.20 10.24
N LEU A 123 4.30 0.03 9.01
CA LEU A 123 5.09 -0.43 7.87
C LEU A 123 5.78 0.77 7.20
N GLU A 124 7.09 0.86 7.36
CA GLU A 124 7.91 1.95 6.86
C GLU A 124 8.38 1.67 5.44
N TRP A 125 8.02 2.57 4.53
CA TRP A 125 8.29 2.47 3.09
C TRP A 125 9.43 3.38 2.61
N LYS A 126 9.92 4.31 3.44
CA LYS A 126 10.89 5.34 3.03
C LYS A 126 12.19 4.73 2.49
N ILE A 127 12.68 3.65 3.08
CA ILE A 127 13.88 2.95 2.60
C ILE A 127 13.63 2.35 1.21
N ALA A 128 12.47 1.73 1.00
CA ALA A 128 12.11 1.20 -0.32
C ALA A 128 12.10 2.30 -1.39
N ILE A 129 11.61 3.50 -1.08
CA ILE A 129 11.65 4.64 -2.03
C ILE A 129 13.08 5.04 -2.37
N ARG A 130 14.00 5.13 -1.39
CA ARG A 130 15.41 5.40 -1.66
C ARG A 130 16.04 4.34 -2.57
N GLN A 131 15.71 3.07 -2.35
CA GLN A 131 16.20 1.97 -3.18
C GLN A 131 15.61 2.00 -4.60
N ILE A 132 14.34 2.37 -4.75
CA ILE A 132 13.69 2.57 -6.05
C ILE A 132 14.40 3.69 -6.82
N VAL A 133 14.63 4.85 -6.19
CA VAL A 133 15.35 5.98 -6.82
C VAL A 133 16.76 5.56 -7.24
N HIS A 134 17.48 4.81 -6.40
CA HIS A 134 18.79 4.28 -6.76
C HIS A 134 18.74 3.39 -8.01
N ASP A 135 17.78 2.45 -8.07
CA ASP A 135 17.62 1.55 -9.21
C ASP A 135 17.18 2.30 -10.48
N LEU A 136 16.35 3.33 -10.36
CA LEU A 136 15.97 4.21 -11.47
C LEU A 136 17.19 4.95 -12.04
N ASN A 137 18.04 5.51 -11.18
CA ASN A 137 19.28 6.20 -11.60
C ASN A 137 20.30 5.23 -12.22
N ALA A 138 20.30 3.97 -11.78
CA ALA A 138 21.12 2.92 -12.36
C ALA A 138 20.57 2.35 -13.69
N GLY A 139 19.43 2.85 -14.18
CA GLY A 139 18.80 2.35 -15.42
C GLY A 139 18.20 0.94 -15.29
N THR A 140 17.87 0.52 -14.07
CA THR A 140 17.28 -0.80 -13.81
C THR A 140 15.91 -0.92 -14.51
N ALA A 141 15.65 -2.07 -15.13
CA ALA A 141 14.41 -2.31 -15.85
C ALA A 141 13.17 -2.14 -14.94
N PRO A 142 12.10 -1.47 -15.41
CA PRO A 142 10.85 -1.28 -14.64
C PRO A 142 10.26 -2.56 -14.05
N ALA A 143 10.31 -3.66 -14.80
CA ALA A 143 9.83 -4.97 -14.35
C ALA A 143 10.58 -5.49 -13.11
N VAL A 144 11.90 -5.26 -13.07
CA VAL A 144 12.75 -5.64 -11.93
C VAL A 144 12.38 -4.81 -10.70
N ILE A 145 12.26 -3.49 -10.85
CA ILE A 145 11.88 -2.59 -9.75
C ILE A 145 10.49 -2.98 -9.19
N ALA A 146 9.52 -3.23 -10.08
CA ALA A 146 8.18 -3.66 -9.69
C ALA A 146 8.19 -5.00 -8.92
N CYS A 147 9.00 -5.98 -9.37
CA CYS A 147 9.15 -7.26 -8.68
C CYS A 147 9.80 -7.10 -7.30
N ARG A 148 10.88 -6.31 -7.20
CA ARG A 148 11.56 -6.00 -5.92
C ARG A 148 10.62 -5.34 -4.92
N PHE A 149 9.77 -4.42 -5.39
CA PHE A 149 8.75 -3.77 -4.57
C PHE A 149 7.71 -4.77 -4.03
N HIS A 150 7.09 -5.57 -4.89
CA HIS A 150 6.08 -6.55 -4.44
C HIS A 150 6.67 -7.56 -3.45
N ARG A 151 7.87 -8.09 -3.72
CA ARG A 151 8.56 -9.01 -2.80
C ARG A 151 8.88 -8.33 -1.47
N GLY A 152 9.39 -7.10 -1.52
CA GLY A 152 9.68 -6.30 -0.32
C GLY A 152 8.45 -6.05 0.53
N LEU A 153 7.34 -5.71 -0.10
CA LEU A 153 6.07 -5.47 0.56
C LEU A 153 5.55 -6.74 1.26
N VAL A 154 5.61 -7.90 0.58
CA VAL A 154 5.26 -9.19 1.19
C VAL A 154 6.10 -9.47 2.44
N GLN A 155 7.43 -9.28 2.36
CA GLN A 155 8.30 -9.45 3.53
C GLN A 155 7.95 -8.49 4.66
N GLY A 156 7.60 -7.24 4.32
CA GLY A 156 7.15 -6.23 5.28
C GLY A 156 5.88 -6.65 6.01
N ILE A 157 4.85 -7.07 5.27
CA ILE A 157 3.57 -7.52 5.84
C ILE A 157 3.77 -8.77 6.70
N ARG A 158 4.59 -9.74 6.25
CA ARG A 158 4.95 -10.92 7.06
C ARG A 158 5.55 -10.54 8.41
N LYS A 159 6.46 -9.56 8.43
CA LYS A 159 7.04 -9.04 9.67
C LYS A 159 5.97 -8.44 10.58
N MET A 160 5.02 -7.66 10.04
CA MET A 160 3.90 -7.14 10.84
C MET A 160 3.05 -8.26 11.45
N CYS A 161 2.75 -9.31 10.68
CA CYS A 161 1.95 -10.44 11.16
C CYS A 161 2.59 -11.20 12.33
N ARG A 162 3.92 -11.12 12.51
CA ARG A 162 4.64 -11.76 13.64
C ARG A 162 4.34 -11.13 14.99
N TYR A 163 3.84 -9.90 15.03
CA TYR A 163 3.41 -9.25 16.28
C TYR A 163 2.09 -9.81 16.82
N PHE A 164 1.35 -10.58 16.01
CA PHE A 164 0.08 -11.18 16.39
C PHE A 164 0.10 -12.69 16.06
N PRO A 165 0.96 -13.49 16.71
CA PRO A 165 1.15 -14.90 16.36
C PRO A 165 -0.12 -15.73 16.54
N ASP A 166 -0.92 -15.42 17.56
CA ASP A 166 -2.09 -16.22 17.96
C ASP A 166 -3.36 -15.93 17.14
N TYR A 167 -3.33 -14.91 16.29
CA TYR A 167 -4.49 -14.51 15.50
C TYR A 167 -4.45 -15.13 14.08
N PRO A 168 -5.61 -15.60 13.56
CA PRO A 168 -5.72 -15.96 12.15
C PRO A 168 -5.54 -14.71 11.28
N ILE A 169 -5.07 -14.91 10.06
CA ILE A 169 -4.84 -13.83 9.10
C ILE A 169 -5.94 -13.88 8.05
N VAL A 170 -6.65 -12.77 7.87
CA VAL A 170 -7.65 -12.63 6.80
C VAL A 170 -7.14 -11.57 5.82
N LEU A 171 -6.97 -11.95 4.56
CA LEU A 171 -6.57 -11.03 3.49
C LEU A 171 -7.83 -10.51 2.78
N SER A 172 -8.05 -9.19 2.84
CA SER A 172 -9.23 -8.53 2.28
C SER A 172 -8.96 -7.06 1.97
N GLY A 173 -9.77 -6.44 1.11
CA GLY A 173 -9.59 -5.09 0.59
C GLY A 173 -9.07 -5.09 -0.85
N GLY A 174 -9.37 -4.01 -1.59
CA GLY A 174 -9.10 -3.91 -3.03
C GLY A 174 -7.62 -4.09 -3.43
N CYS A 175 -6.66 -3.81 -2.55
CA CYS A 175 -5.24 -4.05 -2.85
C CYS A 175 -4.91 -5.53 -3.07
N PHE A 176 -5.69 -6.46 -2.49
CA PHE A 176 -5.52 -7.90 -2.70
C PHE A 176 -6.19 -8.40 -3.99
N GLN A 177 -6.78 -7.52 -4.80
CA GLN A 177 -7.06 -7.86 -6.21
C GLN A 177 -5.77 -8.03 -7.02
N ASN A 178 -4.66 -7.46 -6.54
CA ASN A 178 -3.33 -7.74 -7.08
C ASN A 178 -2.95 -9.19 -6.77
N ARG A 179 -2.91 -10.02 -7.82
CA ARG A 179 -2.70 -11.46 -7.72
C ARG A 179 -1.29 -11.78 -7.20
N ILE A 180 -0.29 -11.04 -7.66
CA ILE A 180 1.10 -11.21 -7.22
C ILE A 180 1.21 -11.02 -5.70
N LEU A 181 0.62 -9.94 -5.17
CA LEU A 181 0.61 -9.66 -3.73
C LEU A 181 -0.16 -10.74 -2.97
N LEU A 182 -1.38 -11.06 -3.39
CA LEU A 182 -2.25 -12.02 -2.72
C LEU A 182 -1.63 -13.42 -2.66
N GLU A 183 -1.24 -13.98 -3.81
CA GLU A 183 -0.72 -15.34 -3.92
C GLU A 183 0.63 -15.49 -3.22
N THR A 184 1.53 -14.51 -3.40
CA THR A 184 2.86 -14.55 -2.76
C THR A 184 2.73 -14.43 -1.25
N LEU A 185 1.93 -13.49 -0.75
CA LEU A 185 1.74 -13.30 0.69
C LEU A 185 1.08 -14.52 1.33
N ARG A 186 0.02 -15.06 0.71
CA ARG A 186 -0.66 -16.27 1.19
C ARG A 186 0.31 -17.43 1.31
N ARG A 187 1.03 -17.74 0.21
CA ARG A 187 2.01 -18.83 0.18
C ARG A 187 3.07 -18.69 1.26
N GLU A 188 3.66 -17.50 1.42
CA GLU A 188 4.74 -17.29 2.38
C GLU A 188 4.27 -17.31 3.84
N LEU A 189 3.04 -16.87 4.13
CA LEU A 189 2.45 -16.99 5.46
C LEU A 189 2.05 -18.44 5.79
N GLU A 190 1.55 -19.20 4.81
CA GLU A 190 1.28 -20.63 4.97
C GLU A 190 2.58 -21.42 5.24
N GLN A 191 3.68 -21.04 4.59
CA GLN A 191 5.02 -21.57 4.89
C GLN A 191 5.51 -21.23 6.31
N ASP A 192 5.05 -20.12 6.88
CA ASP A 192 5.25 -19.76 8.29
C ASP A 192 4.25 -20.48 9.24
N HIS A 193 3.54 -21.50 8.75
CA HIS A 193 2.51 -22.25 9.48
C HIS A 193 1.37 -21.36 10.05
N ARG A 194 1.06 -20.27 9.37
CA ARG A 194 -0.05 -19.37 9.75
C ARG A 194 -1.35 -19.82 9.09
N ASN A 195 -2.46 -19.69 9.82
CA ASN A 195 -3.81 -19.87 9.27
C ASN A 195 -4.22 -18.61 8.49
N VAL A 196 -4.24 -18.72 7.15
CA VAL A 196 -4.57 -17.62 6.24
C VAL A 196 -5.91 -17.88 5.54
N PHE A 197 -6.78 -16.88 5.54
CA PHE A 197 -8.10 -16.94 4.91
C PHE A 197 -8.23 -15.83 3.88
N CYS A 198 -8.79 -16.19 2.72
CA CYS A 198 -9.10 -15.26 1.65
C CYS A 198 -10.56 -15.50 1.22
N PRO A 199 -11.40 -14.46 1.09
CA PRO A 199 -12.72 -14.58 0.49
C PRO A 199 -12.67 -15.20 -0.91
N VAL A 200 -13.50 -16.22 -1.16
CA VAL A 200 -13.63 -16.89 -2.47
C VAL A 200 -14.90 -16.43 -3.21
N SER A 201 -16.03 -16.40 -2.51
CA SER A 201 -17.35 -16.10 -3.10
C SER A 201 -17.79 -14.65 -2.93
N ILE A 202 -17.01 -13.84 -2.20
CA ILE A 202 -17.30 -12.43 -1.95
C ILE A 202 -16.15 -11.61 -2.55
N PRO A 203 -16.43 -10.57 -3.36
CA PRO A 203 -15.40 -9.69 -3.88
C PRO A 203 -14.54 -9.08 -2.76
N LEU A 204 -13.23 -9.02 -2.98
CA LEU A 204 -12.28 -8.41 -2.02
C LEU A 204 -12.41 -6.88 -1.95
N ASN A 205 -13.00 -6.26 -2.97
CA ASN A 205 -13.19 -4.82 -3.06
C ASN A 205 -14.50 -4.37 -2.40
N ASP A 206 -14.83 -3.09 -2.54
CA ASP A 206 -15.97 -2.48 -1.86
C ASP A 206 -17.34 -3.12 -2.22
N ALA A 207 -17.42 -3.87 -3.33
CA ALA A 207 -18.63 -4.64 -3.65
C ALA A 207 -18.93 -5.74 -2.61
N GLY A 208 -17.92 -6.20 -1.84
CA GLY A 208 -18.07 -7.16 -0.75
C GLY A 208 -18.37 -6.52 0.62
N LEU A 209 -18.33 -5.18 0.74
CA LEU A 209 -18.38 -4.49 2.03
C LEU A 209 -19.71 -4.73 2.77
N ALA A 210 -20.83 -4.72 2.04
CA ALA A 210 -22.16 -4.93 2.60
C ALA A 210 -22.30 -6.30 3.28
N ALA A 211 -21.68 -7.35 2.73
CA ALA A 211 -21.70 -8.68 3.32
C ALA A 211 -20.95 -8.71 4.67
N GLY A 212 -19.81 -8.04 4.76
CA GLY A 212 -19.06 -7.89 6.02
C GLY A 212 -19.83 -7.09 7.07
N GLN A 213 -20.49 -6.01 6.66
CA GLN A 213 -21.33 -5.19 7.55
C GLN A 213 -22.50 -6.01 8.12
N LEU A 214 -23.19 -6.79 7.28
CA LEU A 214 -24.28 -7.67 7.70
C LEU A 214 -23.79 -8.73 8.69
N ALA A 215 -22.67 -9.41 8.40
CA ALA A 215 -22.10 -10.43 9.28
C ALA A 215 -21.76 -9.86 10.67
N ILE A 216 -21.17 -8.66 10.73
CA ILE A 216 -20.88 -7.95 11.99
C ILE A 216 -22.18 -7.62 12.74
N ALA A 217 -23.20 -7.12 12.04
CA ALA A 217 -24.49 -6.79 12.65
C ALA A 217 -25.16 -8.03 13.28
N VAL A 218 -25.21 -9.14 12.54
CA VAL A 218 -25.75 -10.42 13.02
C VAL A 218 -24.98 -10.95 14.23
N ALA A 219 -23.63 -10.91 14.18
CA ALA A 219 -22.79 -11.35 15.30
C ALA A 219 -22.98 -10.51 16.57
N ARG A 220 -23.24 -9.20 16.43
CA ARG A 220 -23.53 -8.31 17.56
C ARG A 220 -24.92 -8.57 18.15
N LEU A 221 -25.92 -8.77 17.30
CA LEU A 221 -27.29 -9.06 17.75
C LEU A 221 -27.36 -10.40 18.50
N THR A 222 -26.73 -11.44 17.98
CA THR A 222 -26.69 -12.77 18.63
C THR A 222 -26.00 -12.74 19.99
N ARG A 223 -24.84 -12.06 20.13
CA ARG A 223 -24.18 -11.89 21.43
C ARG A 223 -25.03 -11.12 22.46
N ASN A 224 -25.80 -10.12 22.03
CA ASN A 224 -26.66 -9.35 22.93
C ASN A 224 -27.86 -10.17 23.42
N VAL A 225 -28.38 -11.09 22.60
CA VAL A 225 -29.45 -12.01 23.01
C VAL A 225 -28.94 -13.04 24.03
N GLU A 226 -27.74 -13.58 23.84
CA GLU A 226 -27.12 -14.50 24.81
C GLU A 226 -26.85 -13.82 26.16
N HIS A 227 -26.40 -12.55 26.18
CA HIS A 227 -26.19 -11.83 27.43
C HIS A 227 -27.49 -11.48 28.18
N ASN A 228 -28.58 -11.17 27.49
CA ASN A 228 -29.89 -10.91 28.13
C ASN A 228 -30.59 -12.18 28.65
N SER A 229 -30.14 -13.37 28.22
CA SER A 229 -30.71 -14.65 28.65
C SER A 229 -30.13 -15.18 29.96
N VAL A 230 -29.01 -14.62 30.43
CA VAL A 230 -28.30 -15.05 31.67
C VAL A 230 -28.68 -14.19 32.89
N GLY A 231 -29.53 -13.17 32.71
CA GLY A 231 -30.00 -12.27 33.78
C GLY A 231 -31.34 -12.63 34.40
N VAL A 232 -31.92 -13.79 34.08
CA VAL A 232 -33.19 -14.27 34.63
C VAL A 232 -33.01 -15.68 35.18
N VAL A 233 -32.43 -15.78 36.38
CA VAL A 233 -32.59 -16.92 37.30
C VAL A 233 -32.71 -16.35 38.71
#